data_AF-A0AAD4V069-F1
#
_entry.id   AF-A0AAD4V069-F1
#
_cell.length_a   1.000
_cell.length_b   1.000
_cell.length_c   1.000
_cell.angle_alpha   90.00
_cell.angle_beta   90.00
_cell.angle_gamma   90.00
#
_symmetry.space_group_name_H-M   'P 1'
#
loop_
_entity.id
_entity.type
_entity.pdbx_description
1 polymer ?
#
loop_
_entity_poly.entity_id
_entity_poly.type
_entity_poly.pdbx_seq_one_letter_code
_entity_poly.pdbx_strand_id
1 'polypeptide(L)'
;MANDDGSANTNQSLVSGGSKTTTQIVTVQSDTSNFSAGIKLDENNYSILHQIIEMKIAGREKHGHLTGDIAQPADTDPTFNKWCASDCQVKSWLFDAMQPNQIK
;
A
#
# COMPACT_ATOMS: atom_id res chain seq x y z
N MET A 1 11.68 -63.41 11.85
CA MET A 1 12.18 -62.18 12.50
C MET A 1 11.89 -61.02 11.58
N ALA A 2 11.01 -60.08 12.00
CA ALA A 2 11.28 -58.63 12.11
C ALA A 2 12.55 -58.12 11.39
N ASN A 3 12.59 -57.07 10.55
CA ASN A 3 11.86 -55.80 10.41
C ASN A 3 12.16 -55.23 8.99
N ASP A 4 11.22 -54.63 8.26
CA ASP A 4 10.86 -53.18 8.21
C ASP A 4 12.00 -52.26 7.73
N ASP A 5 11.86 -51.64 6.54
CA ASP A 5 11.58 -50.19 6.40
C ASP A 5 11.55 -49.75 4.91
N GLY A 6 10.58 -48.89 4.57
CA GLY A 6 10.67 -47.87 3.53
C GLY A 6 10.64 -48.33 2.07
N SER A 7 9.47 -48.62 1.49
CA SER A 7 8.62 -47.63 0.77
C SER A 7 9.39 -46.90 -0.36
N ALA A 8 9.41 -47.45 -1.57
CA ALA A 8 8.40 -47.24 -2.62
C ALA A 8 8.16 -45.76 -2.97
N ASN A 9 8.71 -45.33 -4.11
CA ASN A 9 7.89 -44.63 -5.11
C ASN A 9 8.50 -44.78 -6.50
N THR A 10 7.96 -45.75 -7.23
CA THR A 10 8.16 -45.98 -8.65
C THR A 10 7.35 -44.94 -9.42
N ASN A 11 7.99 -43.90 -9.95
CA ASN A 11 7.35 -42.99 -10.88
C ASN A 11 7.12 -43.72 -12.22
N GLN A 12 5.91 -44.24 -12.44
CA GLN A 12 5.41 -44.47 -13.79
C GLN A 12 3.94 -44.06 -13.95
N SER A 13 3.79 -43.03 -14.78
CA SER A 13 2.75 -42.81 -15.79
C SER A 13 1.31 -42.58 -15.34
N LEU A 14 0.71 -41.48 -15.80
CA LEU A 14 -0.19 -41.48 -16.97
C LEU A 14 -0.74 -40.06 -17.18
N VAL A 15 -0.57 -39.55 -18.40
CA VAL A 15 -1.15 -38.30 -18.88
C VAL A 15 -2.66 -38.46 -19.07
N SER A 16 -3.46 -37.51 -18.57
CA SER A 16 -4.80 -37.26 -19.09
C SER A 16 -5.13 -35.77 -18.99
N GLY A 17 -5.64 -35.23 -20.08
CA GLY A 17 -5.80 -33.80 -20.33
C GLY A 17 -6.85 -33.11 -19.46
N GLY A 18 -6.66 -31.80 -19.28
CA GLY A 18 -7.64 -30.89 -18.69
C GLY A 18 -7.04 -29.50 -18.48
N SER A 19 -7.65 -28.50 -19.11
CA SER A 19 -7.41 -27.04 -19.05
C SER A 19 -6.27 -26.52 -18.16
N LYS A 20 -5.25 -25.92 -18.80
CA LYS A 20 -4.31 -25.02 -18.13
C LYS A 20 -5.04 -23.75 -17.71
N THR A 21 -5.59 -23.74 -16.50
CA THR A 21 -5.89 -22.48 -15.79
C THR A 21 -4.72 -22.21 -14.87
N THR A 22 -3.75 -21.45 -15.40
CA THR A 22 -2.69 -20.86 -14.58
C THR A 22 -3.35 -19.89 -13.62
N THR A 23 -3.49 -20.26 -12.35
CA THR A 23 -3.82 -19.34 -11.27
C THR A 23 -2.71 -18.30 -11.18
N GLN A 24 -2.91 -17.15 -11.81
CA GLN A 24 -2.00 -16.02 -11.67
C GLN A 24 -2.19 -15.47 -10.27
N ILE A 25 -1.23 -15.72 -9.39
CA ILE A 25 -1.13 -15.06 -8.10
C ILE A 25 -0.86 -13.58 -8.43
N VAL A 26 -1.90 -12.76 -8.37
CA VAL A 26 -1.77 -11.31 -8.46
C VAL A 26 -1.13 -10.86 -7.16
N THR A 27 0.19 -10.72 -7.15
CA THR A 27 0.87 -9.98 -6.10
C THR A 27 0.39 -8.53 -6.23
N VAL A 28 -0.55 -8.13 -5.37
CA VAL A 28 -0.92 -6.71 -5.22
C VAL A 28 0.33 -6.02 -4.68
N GLN A 29 1.09 -5.43 -5.59
CA GLN A 29 2.17 -4.53 -5.26
C GLN A 29 1.49 -3.31 -4.64
N SER A 30 1.30 -3.36 -3.33
CA SER A 30 1.00 -2.16 -2.54
C SER A 30 2.10 -1.17 -2.89
N ASP A 31 1.73 0.06 -3.26
CA ASP A 31 2.67 1.11 -3.61
C ASP A 31 3.52 1.50 -2.39
N THR A 32 4.52 0.67 -2.07
CA THR A 32 5.52 0.87 -1.01
C THR A 32 6.59 1.86 -1.47
N SER A 33 6.31 2.67 -2.48
CA SER A 33 7.20 3.75 -2.90
C SER A 33 7.25 4.78 -1.78
N ASN A 34 8.41 4.90 -1.12
CA ASN A 34 8.63 5.85 -0.04
C ASN A 34 8.15 7.26 -0.43
N PHE A 35 7.22 7.83 0.35
CA PHE A 35 6.75 9.19 0.15
C PHE A 35 7.82 10.16 0.65
N SER A 36 8.76 10.53 -0.23
CA SER A 36 9.75 11.58 0.06
C SER A 36 9.53 12.73 -0.90
N ALA A 37 9.15 13.90 -0.39
CA ALA A 37 9.03 15.12 -1.19
C ALA A 37 10.40 15.63 -1.69
N GLY A 38 11.51 15.10 -1.18
CA GLY A 38 12.88 15.53 -1.52
C GLY A 38 13.25 16.92 -0.99
N ILE A 39 12.26 17.67 -0.51
CA ILE A 39 12.33 19.00 0.06
C ILE A 39 11.45 18.94 1.31
N LYS A 40 11.92 19.50 2.42
CA LYS A 40 11.13 19.59 3.66
C LYS A 40 10.67 21.04 3.85
N LEU A 41 9.48 21.22 4.41
CA LEU A 41 8.83 22.52 4.59
C LEU A 41 9.68 23.47 5.45
N ASP A 42 9.95 24.66 4.94
CA ASP A 42 10.44 25.83 5.67
C ASP A 42 9.47 27.01 5.49
N GLU A 43 9.76 28.14 6.13
CA GLU A 43 8.90 29.34 6.07
C GLU A 43 8.81 29.97 4.67
N ASN A 44 9.69 29.58 3.73
CA ASN A 44 9.85 30.22 2.43
C ASN A 44 9.40 29.34 1.25
N ASN A 45 9.23 28.04 1.46
CA ASN A 45 9.03 27.07 0.38
C ASN A 45 7.62 26.45 0.34
N TYR A 46 6.66 27.00 1.10
CA TYR A 46 5.30 26.49 1.21
C TYR A 46 4.61 26.28 -0.14
N SER A 47 4.70 27.24 -1.06
CA SER A 47 4.06 27.15 -2.38
C SER A 47 4.59 25.99 -3.23
N ILE A 48 5.91 25.78 -3.24
CA ILE A 48 6.56 24.69 -3.98
C ILE A 48 6.24 23.34 -3.32
N LEU A 49 6.33 23.27 -1.99
CA LEU A 49 6.07 22.04 -1.27
C LEU A 49 4.60 21.63 -1.39
N HIS A 50 3.68 22.60 -1.29
CA HIS A 50 2.26 22.37 -1.52
C HIS A 50 2.03 21.70 -2.88
N GLN A 51 2.60 22.23 -3.95
CA GLN A 51 2.47 21.66 -5.30
C GLN A 51 3.04 20.23 -5.40
N ILE A 52 4.20 19.98 -4.79
CA ILE A 52 4.84 18.65 -4.80
C ILE A 52 4.00 17.65 -4.02
N ILE A 53 3.58 18.00 -2.81
CA ILE A 53 2.75 17.14 -1.95
C ILE A 53 1.41 16.85 -2.64
N GLU A 54 0.77 17.87 -3.18
CA GLU A 54 -0.48 17.75 -3.93
C GLU A 54 -0.35 16.77 -5.09
N MET A 55 0.69 16.92 -5.92
CA MET A 55 0.97 16.02 -7.04
C MET A 55 1.23 14.59 -6.57
N LYS A 56 1.99 14.40 -5.49
CA LYS A 56 2.30 13.06 -4.95
C LYS A 56 1.07 12.37 -4.36
N ILE A 57 0.16 13.12 -3.74
CA ILE A 57 -1.10 12.59 -3.19
C ILE A 57 -2.09 12.28 -4.32
N ALA A 58 -2.19 13.16 -5.32
CA ALA A 58 -3.03 12.95 -6.50
C ALA A 58 -2.59 11.73 -7.31
N GLY A 59 -1.28 11.53 -7.50
CA GLY A 59 -0.73 10.34 -8.15
C GLY A 59 -0.97 9.02 -7.40
N ARG A 60 -1.51 9.08 -6.17
CA ARG A 60 -1.85 7.91 -5.32
C ARG A 60 -3.35 7.79 -5.09
N GLU A 61 -4.16 8.50 -5.87
CA GLU A 61 -5.63 8.49 -5.80
C GLU A 61 -6.21 8.91 -4.44
N LYS A 62 -5.43 9.65 -3.64
CA LYS A 62 -5.82 10.09 -2.29
C LYS A 62 -6.07 11.58 -2.17
N HIS A 63 -6.14 12.30 -3.29
CA HIS A 63 -6.36 13.75 -3.30
C HIS A 63 -7.68 14.15 -2.61
N GLY A 64 -8.73 13.34 -2.76
CA GLY A 64 -10.01 13.58 -2.09
C GLY A 64 -9.96 13.51 -0.56
N HIS A 65 -8.95 12.86 0.03
CA HIS A 65 -8.71 12.91 1.48
C HIS A 65 -8.04 14.23 1.92
N LEU A 66 -7.33 14.90 1.01
CA LEU A 66 -6.71 16.20 1.26
C LEU A 66 -7.72 17.36 1.10
N THR A 67 -8.56 17.30 0.06
CA THR A 67 -9.56 18.34 -0.25
C THR A 67 -10.85 18.18 0.54
N GLY A 68 -11.13 16.98 1.05
CA GLY A 68 -12.39 16.65 1.70
C GLY A 68 -13.50 16.23 0.74
N ASP A 69 -13.20 16.07 -0.56
CA ASP A 69 -14.17 15.54 -1.54
C ASP A 69 -14.64 14.12 -1.18
N ILE A 70 -13.79 13.34 -0.50
CA ILE A 70 -14.15 12.04 0.07
C ILE A 70 -14.60 12.25 1.52
N ALA A 71 -15.92 12.36 1.72
CA ALA A 71 -16.51 12.49 3.04
C ALA A 71 -16.18 11.28 3.93
N GLN A 72 -16.00 11.54 5.22
CA GLN A 72 -15.83 10.51 6.24
C GLN A 72 -17.11 9.66 6.33
N PRO A 73 -17.02 8.33 6.14
CA PRO A 73 -18.16 7.43 6.37
C PRO A 73 -18.54 7.36 7.85
N ALA A 74 -19.75 6.88 8.14
CA ALA A 74 -20.14 6.58 9.52
C ALA A 74 -19.29 5.44 10.11
N ASP A 75 -19.08 5.43 11.42
CA ASP A 75 -18.26 4.40 12.10
C ASP A 75 -18.82 2.97 11.94
N THR A 76 -20.12 2.85 11.62
CA THR A 76 -20.79 1.57 11.32
C THR A 76 -20.60 1.11 9.88
N ASP A 77 -20.07 1.98 9.00
CA ASP A 77 -19.87 1.68 7.59
C ASP A 77 -18.67 0.72 7.41
N PRO A 78 -18.82 -0.39 6.68
CA PRO A 78 -17.71 -1.31 6.39
C PRO A 78 -16.48 -0.65 5.74
N THR A 79 -16.67 0.49 5.07
CA THR A 79 -15.61 1.25 4.39
C THR A 79 -14.84 2.19 5.32
N PHE A 80 -15.33 2.43 6.54
CA PHE A 80 -14.72 3.35 7.52
C PHE A 80 -13.24 3.04 7.77
N ASN A 81 -12.90 1.77 8.01
CA ASN A 81 -11.52 1.36 8.27
C ASN A 81 -10.60 1.64 7.08
N LYS A 82 -11.08 1.45 5.84
CA LYS A 82 -10.31 1.74 4.62
C LYS A 82 -10.12 3.25 4.43
N TRP A 83 -11.16 4.03 4.70
CA TRP A 83 -11.10 5.48 4.67
C TRP A 83 -10.10 6.01 5.72
N CYS A 84 -10.20 5.53 6.97
CA CYS A 84 -9.33 5.91 8.08
C CYS A 84 -7.87 5.56 7.80
N ALA A 85 -7.59 4.38 7.25
CA ALA A 85 -6.23 4.01 6.85
C ALA A 85 -5.66 4.96 5.77
N SER A 86 -6.47 5.38 4.80
CA SER A 86 -6.05 6.30 3.74
C SER A 86 -5.85 7.73 4.26
N ASP A 87 -6.71 8.19 5.16
CA ASP A 87 -6.60 9.48 5.85
C ASP A 87 -5.34 9.54 6.73
N CYS A 88 -5.11 8.53 7.57
CA CYS A 88 -3.89 8.41 8.37
C CYS A 88 -2.62 8.40 7.52
N GLN A 89 -2.66 7.76 6.34
CA GLN A 89 -1.53 7.75 5.42
C GLN A 89 -1.22 9.13 4.86
N VAL A 90 -2.25 9.89 4.44
CA VAL A 90 -2.08 11.28 3.98
C VAL A 90 -1.53 12.16 5.10
N LYS A 91 -2.03 12.00 6.34
CA LYS A 91 -1.52 12.73 7.51
C LYS A 91 -0.05 12.41 7.82
N SER A 92 0.35 11.13 7.71
CA SER A 92 1.76 10.72 7.86
C SER A 92 2.65 11.42 6.84
N TRP A 93 2.22 11.46 5.58
CA TRP A 93 2.97 12.12 4.51
C TRP A 93 3.13 13.62 4.70
N LEU A 94 2.09 14.29 5.19
CA LEU A 94 2.16 15.70 5.55
C LEU A 94 3.14 15.91 6.71
N PHE A 95 3.09 15.05 7.73
CA PHE A 95 4.02 15.08 8.86
C PHE A 95 5.47 14.88 8.41
N ASP A 96 5.74 13.89 7.58
CA ASP A 96 7.08 13.59 7.06
C ASP A 96 7.64 14.71 6.17
N ALA A 97 6.77 15.47 5.53
CA ALA A 97 7.15 16.60 4.69
C ALA A 97 7.45 17.87 5.50
N MET A 98 7.06 17.95 6.78
CA MET A 98 7.37 19.08 7.64
C MET A 98 8.78 18.92 8.26
N GLN A 99 9.57 20.00 8.28
CA GLN A 99 10.79 20.01 9.10
C GLN A 99 10.39 19.89 10.58
N PRO A 100 11.10 19.07 11.39
CA PRO A 100 10.94 19.15 12.83
C PRO A 100 11.31 20.57 13.26
N ASN A 101 10.31 21.30 13.76
CA ASN A 101 10.51 22.62 14.32
C ASN A 101 11.64 22.50 15.35
N GLN A 102 12.78 23.14 15.07
CA GLN A 102 13.90 23.18 15.99
C GLN A 102 13.48 24.17 17.09
N ILE A 103 12.62 23.73 18.01
CA ILE A 103 12.31 24.49 19.22
C ILE A 103 13.65 24.59 19.96
N LYS A 104 14.26 25.78 19.87
CA LYS A 104 15.47 26.15 20.62
C LYS A 104 15.09 26.51 22.05
#